data_AF-A0A246IV34-F1
#
_entry.id   AF-A0A246IV34-F1
#
_cell.length_a   1.000
_cell.length_b   1.000
_cell.length_c   1.000
_cell.angle_alpha   90.00
_cell.angle_beta   90.00
_cell.angle_gamma   90.00
#
_symmetry.space_group_name_H-M   'P 1'
#
loop_
_entity.id
_entity.type
_entity.pdbx_description
1 polymer ?
#
loop_
_entity_poly.entity_id
_entity_poly.type
_entity_poly.pdbx_seq_one_letter_code
_entity_poly.pdbx_strand_id
1 'polypeptide(L)'
;MTMNFATKLLFSASLAFASLSASAALSPTYDSFGTLAGATFGGTGIPNNAVAIDTFTGKNLFGQNTGTITLGLTVTPRYGNPAVTNNGQGVFNATAGVDRTSAGSILDQLAMWNIGYYISGATSSNFYTYKLLLDVDPSSNENFKTLYLSANTQDSINIGSFVNELLGGYTFDPTRTGQYSLILEAVQFGTNNIVGMASVLVNVNAVPEPGSLALAGLALAGLATVGRRRRKA
;
A
#
# COMPACT_ATOMS: atom_id res chain seq x y z
N MET A 1 16.67 71.56 8.78
CA MET A 1 15.71 70.88 9.67
C MET A 1 15.00 69.83 8.82
N THR A 2 15.53 68.61 8.80
CA THR A 2 15.08 67.52 7.93
C THR A 2 15.14 66.24 8.74
N MET A 3 13.98 65.71 9.13
CA MET A 3 13.86 64.47 9.91
C MET A 3 13.43 63.32 8.99
N ASN A 4 14.24 62.25 9.01
CA ASN A 4 14.10 61.03 8.23
C ASN A 4 12.90 60.18 8.70
N PHE A 5 12.05 59.77 7.76
CA PHE A 5 11.03 58.73 7.95
C PHE A 5 11.66 57.34 7.80
N ALA A 6 11.73 56.60 8.90
CA ALA A 6 12.14 55.20 8.91
C ALA A 6 10.91 54.29 8.74
N THR A 7 10.70 53.78 7.53
CA THR A 7 9.65 52.82 7.20
C THR A 7 10.08 51.42 7.65
N LYS A 8 9.54 50.94 8.78
CA LYS A 8 9.69 49.54 9.21
C LYS A 8 8.71 48.66 8.44
N LEU A 9 9.23 47.82 7.55
CA LEU A 9 8.46 46.80 6.83
C LEU A 9 8.27 45.59 7.76
N LEU A 10 7.08 45.44 8.33
CA LEU A 10 6.68 44.26 9.11
C LEU A 10 6.26 43.14 8.14
N PHE A 11 7.05 42.08 8.07
CA PHE A 11 6.70 40.85 7.35
C PHE A 11 5.86 39.96 8.28
N SER A 12 4.54 39.95 8.09
CA SER A 12 3.66 38.99 8.75
C SER A 12 3.70 37.67 8.00
N ALA A 13 4.32 36.65 8.59
CA ALA A 13 4.29 35.28 8.07
C ALA A 13 2.98 34.61 8.50
N SER A 14 2.01 34.55 7.58
CA SER A 14 0.76 33.83 7.78
C SER A 14 1.03 32.32 7.74
N LEU A 15 1.00 31.65 8.91
CA LEU A 15 1.01 30.19 9.01
C LEU A 15 -0.36 29.66 8.56
N ALA A 16 -0.47 29.21 7.32
CA ALA A 16 -1.63 28.46 6.85
C ALA A 16 -1.57 27.05 7.45
N PHE A 17 -2.37 26.79 8.48
CA PHE A 17 -2.62 25.43 8.95
C PHE A 17 -3.50 24.73 7.92
N ALA A 18 -2.91 23.85 7.11
CA ALA A 18 -3.66 22.92 6.27
C ALA A 18 -4.42 21.95 7.20
N SER A 19 -5.73 22.13 7.29
CA SER A 19 -6.62 21.17 7.93
C SER A 19 -6.60 19.88 7.10
N LEU A 20 -5.89 18.87 7.60
CA LEU A 20 -5.91 17.53 7.04
C LEU A 20 -7.30 16.94 7.29
N SER A 21 -8.12 16.83 6.26
CA SER A 21 -9.31 16.00 6.29
C SER A 21 -8.86 14.55 6.52
N ALA A 22 -8.97 14.07 7.74
CA ALA A 22 -8.76 12.66 8.04
C ALA A 22 -9.92 11.89 7.40
N SER A 23 -9.66 11.22 6.27
CA SER A 23 -10.56 10.17 5.79
C SER A 23 -10.62 9.09 6.87
N ALA A 24 -11.83 8.66 7.23
CA ALA A 24 -12.01 7.56 8.17
C ALA A 24 -11.62 6.26 7.46
N ALA A 25 -10.34 5.93 7.55
CA ALA A 25 -9.77 4.69 7.05
C ALA A 25 -10.53 3.46 7.55
N LEU A 26 -10.74 2.48 6.67
CA LEU A 26 -11.24 1.15 7.05
C LEU A 26 -10.32 0.53 8.09
N SER A 27 -10.88 0.10 9.22
CA SER A 27 -10.10 -0.68 10.18
C SER A 27 -9.81 -2.07 9.60
N PRO A 28 -8.55 -2.55 9.64
CA PRO A 28 -8.23 -3.93 9.28
C PRO A 28 -9.15 -4.91 9.98
N THR A 29 -9.63 -5.92 9.26
CA THR A 29 -10.56 -6.93 9.74
C THR A 29 -10.00 -8.32 9.44
N TYR A 30 -9.89 -9.16 10.46
CA TYR A 30 -9.38 -10.52 10.42
C TYR A 30 -9.64 -11.20 11.78
N ASP A 31 -9.52 -12.53 11.86
CA ASP A 31 -9.61 -13.26 13.13
C ASP A 31 -8.33 -13.12 13.97
N SER A 32 -7.17 -13.24 13.31
CA SER A 32 -5.86 -13.15 13.97
C SER A 32 -4.82 -12.49 13.07
N PHE A 33 -3.77 -11.92 13.68
CA PHE A 33 -2.62 -11.36 12.98
C PHE A 33 -1.34 -12.01 13.49
N GLY A 34 -0.53 -12.58 12.58
CA GLY A 34 0.73 -13.20 12.98
C GLY A 34 1.28 -14.18 11.96
N THR A 35 1.91 -15.25 12.44
CA THR A 35 2.54 -16.25 11.57
C THR A 35 1.52 -17.20 10.96
N LEU A 36 1.48 -17.28 9.63
CA LEU A 36 0.71 -18.27 8.89
C LEU A 36 1.63 -19.40 8.41
N ALA A 37 1.71 -20.47 9.21
CA ALA A 37 2.55 -21.62 8.87
C ALA A 37 2.13 -22.27 7.54
N GLY A 38 3.10 -22.58 6.69
CA GLY A 38 2.86 -23.18 5.37
C GLY A 38 2.59 -22.18 4.24
N ALA A 39 2.35 -20.90 4.54
CA ALA A 39 2.28 -19.87 3.52
C ALA A 39 3.69 -19.56 2.97
N THR A 40 3.82 -19.59 1.65
CA THR A 40 5.01 -19.25 0.86
C THR A 40 4.73 -18.08 -0.10
N PHE A 41 3.46 -17.75 -0.33
CA PHE A 41 3.03 -16.69 -1.25
C PHE A 41 3.66 -16.84 -2.64
N GLY A 42 3.81 -18.08 -3.11
CA GLY A 42 4.35 -18.38 -4.44
C GLY A 42 5.88 -18.29 -4.57
N GLY A 43 6.62 -18.00 -3.48
CA GLY A 43 8.07 -17.78 -3.55
C GLY A 43 8.86 -18.27 -2.34
N THR A 44 10.16 -18.46 -2.54
CA THR A 44 11.10 -18.70 -1.43
C THR A 44 11.54 -17.36 -0.83
N GLY A 45 11.58 -17.27 0.50
CA GLY A 45 12.10 -16.09 1.20
C GLY A 45 11.09 -14.95 1.40
N ILE A 46 9.82 -15.15 1.02
CA ILE A 46 8.75 -14.22 1.36
C ILE A 46 8.34 -14.48 2.83
N PRO A 47 8.42 -13.49 3.73
CA PRO A 47 8.10 -13.70 5.14
C PRO A 47 6.61 -13.99 5.34
N ASN A 48 6.29 -14.91 6.25
CA ASN A 48 4.93 -15.31 6.60
C ASN A 48 4.61 -15.07 8.08
N ASN A 49 5.36 -14.19 8.76
CA ASN A 49 5.24 -13.91 10.18
C ASN A 49 4.31 -12.73 10.52
N ALA A 50 3.85 -11.98 9.51
CA ALA A 50 2.97 -10.82 9.66
C ALA A 50 1.83 -10.91 8.64
N VAL A 51 0.84 -11.76 8.92
CA VAL A 51 -0.28 -12.08 8.03
C VAL A 51 -1.59 -11.80 8.75
N ALA A 52 -2.51 -11.10 8.11
CA ALA A 52 -3.91 -11.03 8.52
C ALA A 52 -4.59 -12.34 8.12
N ILE A 53 -5.11 -13.07 9.09
CA ILE A 53 -5.62 -14.43 8.92
C ILE A 53 -7.08 -14.47 9.33
N ASP A 54 -7.91 -15.01 8.45
CA ASP A 54 -9.32 -15.30 8.71
C ASP A 54 -9.58 -16.78 8.49
N THR A 55 -10.33 -17.41 9.40
CA THR A 55 -10.66 -18.83 9.33
C THR A 55 -12.15 -19.06 9.54
N PHE A 56 -12.79 -19.70 8.58
CA PHE A 56 -14.22 -19.96 8.64
C PHE A 56 -14.55 -21.41 8.26
N THR A 57 -15.69 -21.89 8.74
CA THR A 57 -16.18 -23.22 8.36
C THR A 57 -16.83 -23.14 6.98
N GLY A 58 -16.23 -23.79 5.99
CA GLY A 58 -16.78 -23.88 4.66
C GLY A 58 -18.07 -24.69 4.65
N LYS A 59 -19.04 -24.27 3.82
CA LYS A 59 -20.31 -24.95 3.62
C LYS A 59 -20.52 -25.37 2.17
N ASN A 60 -21.26 -26.46 1.96
CA ASN A 60 -21.73 -26.87 0.64
C ASN A 60 -23.09 -26.23 0.28
N LEU A 61 -23.65 -26.55 -0.89
CA LEU A 61 -24.96 -26.03 -1.34
C LEU A 61 -26.13 -26.37 -0.40
N PHE A 62 -25.99 -27.40 0.43
CA PHE A 62 -27.00 -27.82 1.41
C PHE A 62 -26.72 -27.26 2.80
N GLY A 63 -25.73 -26.37 2.95
CA GLY A 63 -25.36 -25.76 4.22
C GLY A 63 -24.58 -26.69 5.17
N GLN A 64 -24.13 -27.86 4.70
CA GLN A 64 -23.34 -28.79 5.50
C GLN A 64 -21.88 -28.34 5.57
N ASN A 65 -21.25 -28.55 6.72
CA ASN A 65 -19.85 -28.21 6.93
C ASN A 65 -18.93 -29.10 6.09
N THR A 66 -17.88 -28.51 5.54
CA THR A 66 -16.94 -29.15 4.59
C THR A 66 -15.49 -29.08 5.03
N GLY A 67 -15.22 -28.43 6.17
CA GLY A 67 -13.89 -28.20 6.71
C GLY A 67 -13.65 -26.72 7.03
N THR A 68 -12.44 -26.41 7.47
CA THR A 68 -11.98 -25.04 7.72
C THR A 68 -11.31 -24.50 6.46
N ILE A 69 -11.70 -23.30 6.06
CA ILE A 69 -11.05 -22.52 5.01
C ILE A 69 -10.23 -21.43 5.70
N THR A 70 -9.04 -21.16 5.17
CA THR A 70 -8.14 -20.12 5.67
C THR A 70 -7.85 -19.11 4.57
N LEU A 71 -8.06 -17.84 4.88
CA LEU A 71 -7.61 -16.69 4.10
C LEU A 71 -6.41 -16.06 4.80
N GLY A 72 -5.39 -15.69 4.04
CA GLY A 72 -4.21 -14.98 4.52
C GLY A 72 -3.88 -13.82 3.60
N LEU A 73 -3.65 -12.64 4.17
CA LEU A 73 -3.27 -11.44 3.43
C LEU A 73 -2.08 -10.74 4.11
N THR A 74 -1.06 -10.40 3.34
CA THR A 74 0.15 -9.72 3.84
C THR A 74 0.73 -8.75 2.80
N VAL A 75 1.64 -7.91 3.26
CA VAL A 75 2.40 -6.96 2.44
C VAL A 75 3.88 -7.13 2.72
N THR A 76 4.67 -7.24 1.67
CA THR A 76 6.10 -7.55 1.76
C THR A 76 6.92 -6.63 0.86
N PRO A 77 8.21 -6.40 1.13
CA PRO A 77 9.06 -5.70 0.19
C PRO A 77 9.22 -6.52 -1.10
N ARG A 78 9.30 -5.84 -2.24
CA ARG A 78 9.65 -6.49 -3.50
C ARG A 78 11.16 -6.60 -3.60
N TYR A 79 11.69 -7.83 -3.62
CA TYR A 79 13.13 -8.08 -3.73
C TYR A 79 13.95 -7.29 -2.69
N GLY A 80 14.96 -6.52 -3.12
CA GLY A 80 15.84 -5.72 -2.27
C GLY A 80 15.34 -4.28 -2.00
N ASN A 81 14.07 -3.98 -2.25
CA ASN A 81 13.49 -2.67 -1.90
C ASN A 81 13.44 -2.47 -0.37
N PRO A 82 13.25 -1.22 0.12
CA PRO A 82 13.14 -0.92 1.54
C PRO A 82 12.15 -1.83 2.25
N ALA A 83 12.49 -2.25 3.46
CA ALA A 83 11.68 -3.17 4.23
C ALA A 83 10.29 -2.58 4.51
N VAL A 84 9.25 -3.38 4.26
CA VAL A 84 7.89 -3.09 4.74
C VAL A 84 7.85 -3.43 6.23
N THR A 85 7.38 -2.47 7.05
CA THR A 85 7.17 -2.68 8.50
C THR A 85 5.68 -2.77 8.79
N ASN A 86 5.30 -3.21 10.00
CA ASN A 86 3.91 -3.26 10.43
C ASN A 86 3.77 -2.97 11.93
N ASN A 87 2.56 -2.62 12.37
CA ASN A 87 2.23 -2.33 13.77
C ASN A 87 1.74 -3.56 14.57
N GLY A 88 1.83 -4.77 14.02
CA GLY A 88 1.26 -5.98 14.64
C GLY A 88 -0.27 -6.08 14.58
N GLN A 89 -0.94 -5.17 13.87
CA GLN A 89 -2.41 -5.06 13.81
C GLN A 89 -2.91 -4.78 12.38
N GLY A 90 -2.32 -5.44 11.38
CA GLY A 90 -2.78 -5.33 9.98
C GLY A 90 -2.54 -3.98 9.30
N VAL A 91 -1.77 -3.06 9.91
CA VAL A 91 -1.34 -1.82 9.26
C VAL A 91 0.15 -1.91 8.91
N PHE A 92 0.43 -1.89 7.62
CA PHE A 92 1.77 -1.95 7.05
C PHE A 92 2.25 -0.55 6.68
N ASN A 93 3.56 -0.31 6.77
CA ASN A 93 4.19 0.90 6.27
C ASN A 93 5.16 0.52 5.14
N ALA A 94 4.91 1.08 3.97
CA ALA A 94 5.72 0.89 2.78
C ALA A 94 6.25 2.23 2.26
N THR A 95 7.25 2.16 1.40
CA THR A 95 7.83 3.32 0.74
C THR A 95 7.23 3.48 -0.66
N ALA A 96 6.80 4.70 -1.01
CA ALA A 96 6.37 5.04 -2.34
C ALA A 96 7.54 4.94 -3.33
N GLY A 97 7.26 4.51 -4.56
CA GLY A 97 8.23 4.52 -5.65
C GLY A 97 8.09 3.33 -6.58
N VAL A 98 8.80 3.45 -7.71
CA VAL A 98 8.96 2.37 -8.68
C VAL A 98 10.09 1.45 -8.21
N ASP A 99 9.86 0.14 -8.24
CA ASP A 99 10.88 -0.88 -8.09
C ASP A 99 11.91 -0.76 -9.21
N ARG A 100 13.13 -0.37 -8.86
CA ARG A 100 14.27 -0.23 -9.80
C ARG A 100 15.23 -1.41 -9.77
N THR A 101 14.88 -2.50 -9.09
CA THR A 101 15.76 -3.67 -8.94
C THR A 101 15.78 -4.56 -10.18
N SER A 102 14.84 -4.39 -11.11
CA SER A 102 14.81 -5.13 -12.37
C SER A 102 14.34 -4.26 -13.54
N ALA A 103 14.81 -4.56 -14.77
CA ALA A 103 14.40 -3.83 -15.97
C ALA A 103 12.89 -3.94 -16.24
N GLY A 104 12.29 -5.12 -16.00
CA GLY A 104 10.85 -5.31 -16.13
C GLY A 104 10.06 -4.43 -15.16
N SER A 105 10.50 -4.34 -13.91
CA SER A 105 9.87 -3.46 -12.91
C SER A 105 9.90 -1.98 -13.30
N ILE A 106 10.97 -1.53 -13.94
CA ILE A 106 11.11 -0.14 -14.40
C ILE A 106 10.15 0.16 -15.55
N LEU A 107 10.06 -0.75 -16.52
CA LEU A 107 9.18 -0.59 -17.70
C LEU A 107 7.71 -0.61 -17.29
N ASP A 108 7.36 -1.51 -16.38
CA ASP A 108 5.99 -1.69 -15.90
C ASP A 108 5.66 -0.77 -14.71
N GLN A 109 6.57 0.12 -14.29
CA GLN A 109 6.35 1.02 -13.14
C GLN A 109 5.81 0.29 -11.89
N LEU A 110 6.39 -0.87 -11.59
CA LEU A 110 5.96 -1.72 -10.48
C LEU A 110 6.21 -1.07 -9.12
N ALA A 111 5.32 -1.28 -8.16
CA ALA A 111 5.49 -0.81 -6.79
C ALA A 111 6.72 -1.44 -6.11
N MET A 112 7.33 -0.74 -5.15
CA MET A 112 8.44 -1.27 -4.33
C MET A 112 8.03 -2.37 -3.34
N TRP A 113 6.73 -2.69 -3.23
CA TRP A 113 6.16 -3.65 -2.30
C TRP A 113 5.18 -4.58 -3.03
N ASN A 114 5.00 -5.80 -2.52
CA ASN A 114 4.11 -6.81 -3.06
C ASN A 114 2.96 -7.11 -2.09
N ILE A 115 1.86 -7.64 -2.63
CA ILE A 115 0.74 -8.21 -1.89
C ILE A 115 0.87 -9.72 -1.93
N GLY A 116 0.99 -10.34 -0.76
CA GLY A 116 0.92 -11.80 -0.62
C GLY A 116 -0.50 -12.22 -0.24
N TYR A 117 -1.08 -13.16 -0.98
CA TYR A 117 -2.36 -13.78 -0.63
C TYR A 117 -2.22 -15.29 -0.45
N TYR A 118 -3.09 -15.86 0.37
CA TYR A 118 -3.14 -17.28 0.67
C TYR A 118 -4.60 -17.72 0.85
N ILE A 119 -5.00 -18.78 0.16
CA ILE A 119 -6.31 -19.42 0.27
C ILE A 119 -6.05 -20.91 0.39
N SER A 120 -6.60 -21.56 1.43
CA SER A 120 -6.48 -23.01 1.59
C SER A 120 -7.70 -23.62 2.28
N GLY A 121 -7.83 -24.95 2.20
CA GLY A 121 -8.89 -25.71 2.86
C GLY A 121 -10.22 -25.71 2.11
N ALA A 122 -10.28 -25.08 0.93
CA ALA A 122 -11.44 -25.13 0.07
C ALA A 122 -11.56 -26.50 -0.59
N THR A 123 -12.78 -27.00 -0.74
CA THR A 123 -13.10 -28.27 -1.41
C THR A 123 -13.93 -27.99 -2.66
N SER A 124 -14.05 -28.97 -3.56
CA SER A 124 -14.95 -28.87 -4.72
C SER A 124 -16.43 -28.73 -4.34
N SER A 125 -16.78 -29.03 -3.09
CA SER A 125 -18.12 -28.85 -2.56
C SER A 125 -18.39 -27.44 -2.03
N ASN A 126 -17.36 -26.58 -1.93
CA ASN A 126 -17.50 -25.18 -1.55
C ASN A 126 -17.82 -24.31 -2.77
N PHE A 127 -18.93 -23.59 -2.70
CA PHE A 127 -19.37 -22.70 -3.77
C PHE A 127 -19.05 -21.25 -3.39
N TYR A 128 -17.74 -20.96 -3.33
CA TYR A 128 -17.22 -19.62 -3.04
C TYR A 128 -16.48 -19.03 -4.23
N THR A 129 -16.65 -17.72 -4.41
CA THR A 129 -15.81 -16.90 -5.26
C THR A 129 -14.82 -16.15 -4.38
N TYR A 130 -13.53 -16.29 -4.66
CA TYR A 130 -12.48 -15.58 -3.93
C TYR A 130 -12.11 -14.31 -4.68
N LYS A 131 -12.06 -13.19 -3.96
CA LYS A 131 -11.80 -11.86 -4.52
C LYS A 131 -10.69 -11.19 -3.73
N LEU A 132 -9.70 -10.64 -4.44
CA LEU A 132 -8.78 -9.66 -3.89
C LEU A 132 -9.22 -8.28 -4.38
N LEU A 133 -9.68 -7.44 -3.47
CA LEU A 133 -10.05 -6.06 -3.71
C LEU A 133 -8.85 -5.18 -3.33
N LEU A 134 -8.43 -4.34 -4.28
CA LEU A 134 -7.31 -3.43 -4.13
C LEU A 134 -7.82 -2.01 -4.28
N ASP A 135 -7.61 -1.18 -3.27
CA ASP A 135 -7.64 0.26 -3.49
C ASP A 135 -6.42 0.65 -4.33
N VAL A 136 -6.65 1.36 -5.42
CA VAL A 136 -5.60 1.78 -6.37
C VAL A 136 -5.40 3.30 -6.37
N ASP A 137 -6.20 4.04 -5.61
CA ASP A 137 -6.08 5.49 -5.47
C ASP A 137 -6.48 5.96 -4.06
N PRO A 138 -5.49 6.25 -3.18
CA PRO A 138 -5.72 6.56 -1.78
C PRO A 138 -6.36 7.95 -1.57
N SER A 139 -6.54 8.73 -2.65
CA SER A 139 -7.17 10.05 -2.62
C SER A 139 -8.66 10.02 -2.96
N SER A 140 -9.12 8.92 -3.55
CA SER A 140 -10.53 8.70 -3.88
C SER A 140 -11.17 7.85 -2.79
N ASN A 141 -12.43 8.14 -2.43
CA ASN A 141 -13.19 7.31 -1.49
C ASN A 141 -13.27 5.86 -2.03
N GLU A 142 -12.31 5.02 -1.64
CA GLU A 142 -12.22 3.58 -1.92
C GLU A 142 -12.58 3.18 -3.35
N ASN A 143 -11.62 3.33 -4.27
CA ASN A 143 -11.78 2.92 -5.67
C ASN A 143 -11.29 1.47 -5.88
N PHE A 144 -12.00 0.52 -5.26
CA PHE A 144 -11.60 -0.88 -5.30
C PHE A 144 -11.61 -1.47 -6.71
N LYS A 145 -10.54 -2.20 -7.03
CA LYS A 145 -10.40 -3.06 -8.20
C LYS A 145 -10.39 -4.51 -7.75
N THR A 146 -11.12 -5.36 -8.45
CA THR A 146 -11.33 -6.75 -8.04
C THR A 146 -10.52 -7.69 -8.93
N LEU A 147 -9.69 -8.52 -8.31
CA LEU A 147 -9.04 -9.67 -8.93
C LEU A 147 -9.73 -10.95 -8.44
N TYR A 148 -10.13 -11.80 -9.38
CA TYR A 148 -10.75 -13.09 -9.07
C TYR A 148 -9.67 -14.15 -8.91
N LEU A 149 -9.71 -14.85 -7.78
CA LEU A 149 -8.71 -15.86 -7.41
C LEU A 149 -9.34 -17.25 -7.44
N SER A 150 -8.50 -18.25 -7.72
CA SER A 150 -8.90 -19.65 -7.63
C SER A 150 -9.01 -20.11 -6.16
N ALA A 151 -9.63 -21.26 -5.92
CA ALA A 151 -9.56 -21.91 -4.61
C ALA A 151 -8.17 -22.54 -4.39
N ASN A 152 -7.74 -22.69 -3.13
CA ASN A 152 -6.48 -23.36 -2.75
C ASN A 152 -5.23 -22.81 -3.46
N THR A 153 -5.15 -21.49 -3.57
CA THR A 153 -4.07 -20.79 -4.27
C THR A 153 -3.36 -19.85 -3.32
N GLN A 154 -2.09 -19.57 -3.61
CA GLN A 154 -1.31 -18.55 -2.94
C GLN A 154 -0.32 -17.98 -3.93
N ASP A 155 -0.07 -16.67 -3.85
CA ASP A 155 0.90 -16.00 -4.69
C ASP A 155 1.28 -14.63 -4.10
N SER A 156 2.24 -13.98 -4.74
CA SER A 156 2.66 -12.61 -4.45
C SER A 156 2.57 -11.76 -5.70
N ILE A 157 1.63 -10.81 -5.70
CA ILE A 157 1.41 -9.91 -6.83
C ILE A 157 1.99 -8.53 -6.56
N ASN A 158 2.39 -7.87 -7.64
CA ASN A 158 2.81 -6.48 -7.60
C ASN A 158 1.85 -5.61 -8.40
N ILE A 159 1.51 -4.45 -7.83
CA ILE A 159 0.63 -3.48 -8.48
C ILE A 159 1.47 -2.57 -9.38
N GLY A 160 0.90 -2.19 -10.52
CA GLY A 160 1.58 -1.42 -11.58
C GLY A 160 1.77 -2.23 -12.87
N SER A 161 1.70 -3.57 -12.79
CA SER A 161 1.90 -4.38 -14.00
C SER A 161 0.85 -4.08 -15.05
N PHE A 162 1.30 -3.80 -16.28
CA PHE A 162 0.44 -3.48 -17.43
C PHE A 162 -0.68 -4.50 -17.62
N VAL A 163 -0.41 -5.79 -17.42
CA VAL A 163 -1.44 -6.84 -17.59
C VAL A 163 -2.53 -6.70 -16.53
N ASN A 164 -2.17 -6.41 -15.28
CA ASN A 164 -3.14 -6.24 -14.19
C ASN A 164 -3.94 -4.96 -14.35
N GLU A 165 -3.28 -3.87 -14.76
CA GLU A 165 -3.92 -2.59 -15.04
C GLU A 165 -4.90 -2.67 -16.22
N LEU A 166 -4.48 -3.31 -17.31
CA LEU A 166 -5.31 -3.52 -18.49
C LEU A 166 -6.53 -4.38 -18.18
N LEU A 167 -6.34 -5.53 -17.53
CA LEU A 167 -7.44 -6.44 -17.20
C LEU A 167 -8.34 -5.87 -16.09
N GLY A 168 -7.79 -5.09 -15.18
CA GLY A 168 -8.53 -4.47 -14.08
C GLY A 168 -9.18 -3.13 -14.43
N GLY A 169 -8.87 -2.54 -15.60
CA GLY A 169 -9.39 -1.24 -16.01
C GLY A 169 -8.99 -0.10 -15.06
N TYR A 170 -7.74 -0.09 -14.62
CA TYR A 170 -7.21 0.92 -13.71
C TYR A 170 -5.77 1.30 -14.06
N THR A 171 -5.30 2.41 -13.50
CA THR A 171 -3.89 2.81 -13.54
C THR A 171 -3.43 3.02 -12.12
N PHE A 172 -2.31 2.43 -11.74
CA PHE A 172 -1.73 2.58 -10.42
C PHE A 172 -0.52 3.52 -10.50
N ASP A 173 -0.46 4.48 -9.58
CA ASP A 173 0.68 5.38 -9.46
C ASP A 173 1.56 4.92 -8.29
N PRO A 174 2.69 4.24 -8.54
CA PRO A 174 3.54 3.72 -7.49
C PRO A 174 4.21 4.82 -6.66
N THR A 175 4.23 6.05 -7.14
CA THR A 175 4.82 7.21 -6.44
C THR A 175 3.83 7.91 -5.52
N ARG A 176 2.54 7.57 -5.62
CA ARG A 176 1.49 8.21 -4.85
C ARG A 176 1.50 7.75 -3.40
N THR A 177 1.72 8.70 -2.50
CA THR A 177 1.62 8.48 -1.06
C THR A 177 0.17 8.48 -0.61
N GLY A 178 -0.10 7.75 0.47
CA GLY A 178 -1.43 7.68 1.06
C GLY A 178 -1.64 6.34 1.72
N GLN A 179 -2.88 6.09 2.11
CA GLN A 179 -3.25 4.81 2.68
C GLN A 179 -4.06 4.00 1.67
N TYR A 180 -3.64 2.77 1.42
CA TYR A 180 -4.29 1.85 0.51
C TYR A 180 -4.95 0.73 1.32
N SER A 181 -6.19 0.40 0.97
CA SER A 181 -6.92 -0.72 1.55
C SER A 181 -6.81 -1.96 0.68
N LEU A 182 -6.51 -3.11 1.28
CA LEU A 182 -6.45 -4.41 0.61
C LEU A 182 -7.40 -5.37 1.32
N ILE A 183 -8.25 -6.07 0.57
CA ILE A 183 -9.26 -6.97 1.14
C ILE A 183 -9.27 -8.28 0.36
N LEU A 184 -9.10 -9.40 1.06
CA LEU A 184 -9.29 -10.73 0.53
C LEU A 184 -10.59 -11.30 1.07
N GLU A 185 -11.55 -11.58 0.19
CA GLU A 185 -12.88 -12.07 0.56
C GLU A 185 -13.17 -13.44 -0.03
N ALA A 186 -13.88 -14.26 0.74
CA ALA A 186 -14.61 -15.41 0.25
C ALA A 186 -16.10 -15.07 0.20
N VAL A 187 -16.70 -15.14 -0.99
CA VAL A 187 -18.07 -14.74 -1.24
C VAL A 187 -18.90 -15.94 -1.67
N GLN A 188 -20.03 -16.19 -1.01
CA GLN A 188 -20.98 -17.24 -1.38
C GLN A 188 -21.51 -17.00 -2.80
N PHE A 189 -21.32 -17.98 -3.68
CA PHE A 189 -21.85 -17.94 -5.04
C PHE A 189 -23.38 -17.86 -5.03
N GLY A 190 -23.93 -16.98 -5.86
CA GLY A 190 -25.38 -16.78 -6.02
C GLY A 190 -26.00 -15.77 -5.04
N THR A 191 -25.49 -15.64 -3.81
CA THR A 191 -26.02 -14.65 -2.84
C THR A 191 -25.15 -13.41 -2.66
N ASN A 192 -23.87 -13.48 -3.06
CA ASN A 192 -22.87 -12.44 -2.81
C ASN A 192 -22.62 -12.13 -1.31
N ASN A 193 -23.01 -13.03 -0.40
CA ASN A 193 -22.71 -12.88 1.01
C ASN A 193 -21.22 -13.14 1.27
N ILE A 194 -20.54 -12.22 1.95
CA ILE A 194 -19.17 -12.42 2.43
C ILE A 194 -19.22 -13.42 3.60
N VAL A 195 -18.51 -14.53 3.47
CA VAL A 195 -18.45 -15.60 4.50
C VAL A 195 -17.11 -15.67 5.22
N GLY A 196 -16.10 -15.01 4.67
CA GLY A 196 -14.76 -14.85 5.24
C GLY A 196 -14.07 -13.64 4.61
N MET A 197 -13.27 -12.94 5.40
CA MET A 197 -12.60 -11.72 5.00
C MET A 197 -11.32 -11.49 5.82
N ALA A 198 -10.22 -11.24 5.11
CA ALA A 198 -8.98 -10.71 5.69
C ALA A 198 -8.64 -9.39 5.01
N SER A 199 -8.50 -8.31 5.77
CA SER A 199 -8.14 -6.99 5.25
C SER A 199 -6.96 -6.37 6.00
N VAL A 200 -6.18 -5.58 5.27
CA VAL A 200 -5.01 -4.85 5.77
C VAL A 200 -4.97 -3.45 5.18
N LEU A 201 -4.28 -2.55 5.87
CA LEU A 201 -3.98 -1.20 5.40
C LEU A 201 -2.51 -1.07 5.06
N VAL A 202 -2.19 -0.28 4.04
CA VAL A 202 -0.81 0.06 3.65
C VAL A 202 -0.63 1.56 3.65
N ASN A 203 0.10 2.08 4.65
CA ASN A 203 0.56 3.45 4.66
C ASN A 203 1.79 3.57 3.76
N VAL A 204 1.59 4.14 2.58
CA VAL A 204 2.65 4.40 1.61
C VAL A 204 3.17 5.82 1.83
N ASN A 205 4.41 5.90 2.30
CA ASN A 205 5.04 7.17 2.67
C ASN A 205 6.05 7.60 1.61
N ALA A 206 6.24 8.92 1.47
CA ALA A 206 7.25 9.45 0.58
C ALA A 206 8.64 8.93 0.98
N VAL A 207 9.49 8.67 -0.01
CA VAL A 207 10.93 8.49 0.23
C VAL A 207 11.44 9.82 0.79
N PRO A 208 12.06 9.86 1.97
CA PRO A 208 12.71 11.07 2.45
C PRO A 208 13.68 11.56 1.38
N GLU A 209 13.51 12.82 0.93
CA GLU A 209 14.43 13.40 -0.02
C GLU A 209 15.86 13.31 0.55
N PRO A 210 16.84 12.85 -0.24
CA PRO A 210 18.21 12.82 0.21
C PRO A 210 18.62 14.21 0.72
N GLY A 211 19.19 14.28 1.92
CA GLY A 211 19.67 15.54 2.49
C GLY A 211 20.67 16.28 1.59
N SER A 212 21.23 15.59 0.59
CA SER A 212 22.03 16.19 -0.49
C SER A 212 21.28 17.24 -1.29
N LEU A 213 19.96 17.16 -1.47
CA LEU A 213 19.18 18.20 -2.14
C LEU A 213 19.11 19.47 -1.29
N ALA A 214 18.85 19.32 0.00
CA ALA A 214 18.90 20.44 0.94
C ALA A 214 20.31 21.05 1.00
N LEU A 215 21.36 20.23 1.05
CA LEU A 215 22.74 20.68 1.04
C LEU A 215 23.14 21.35 -0.27
N ALA A 216 22.71 20.83 -1.43
CA ALA A 216 22.93 21.45 -2.72
C ALA A 216 22.23 22.81 -2.81
N GLY A 217 20.97 22.89 -2.34
CA GLY A 217 20.23 24.14 -2.24
C GLY A 217 20.93 25.16 -1.35
N LEU A 218 21.41 24.74 -0.17
CA LEU A 218 22.18 25.59 0.75
C LEU A 218 23.52 26.04 0.13
N ALA A 219 24.22 25.16 -0.59
CA ALA A 219 25.46 25.50 -1.28
C ALA A 219 25.24 26.55 -2.37
N LEU A 220 24.20 26.39 -3.19
CA LEU A 220 23.84 27.35 -4.23
C LEU A 220 23.42 28.71 -3.63
N ALA A 221 22.63 28.71 -2.55
CA ALA A 221 22.30 29.92 -1.82
C ALA A 221 23.56 30.61 -1.26
N GLY A 222 24.47 29.83 -0.67
CA GLY A 222 25.78 30.31 -0.22
C GLY A 222 26.58 30.98 -1.33
N LEU A 223 26.72 30.32 -2.49
CA LEU A 223 27.42 30.87 -3.66
C LEU A 223 26.78 32.17 -4.17
N ALA A 224 25.44 32.24 -4.23
CA ALA A 224 24.72 33.44 -4.65
C ALA A 224 24.97 34.62 -3.67
N THR A 225 24.98 34.37 -2.36
CA THR A 225 25.26 35.41 -1.36
C THR A 225 26.69 35.94 -1.47
N VAL A 226 27.68 35.07 -1.68
CA VAL A 226 29.08 35.44 -1.89
C VAL A 226 29.24 36.24 -3.20
N GLY A 227 28.62 35.78 -4.29
CA GLY A 227 28.65 36.47 -5.57
C GLY A 227 28.05 37.89 -5.51
N ARG A 228 26.98 38.08 -4.74
CA ARG A 228 26.36 39.39 -4.54
C ARG A 228 27.24 40.36 -3.76
N ARG A 229 28.02 39.88 -2.78
CA ARG A 229 28.97 40.72 -2.03
C ARG A 229 30.10 41.23 -2.94
N ARG A 230 30.61 40.40 -3.84
CA ARG A 230 31.70 40.77 -4.77
C ARG A 230 31.32 41.84 -5.79
N ARG A 231 30.04 41.98 -6.15
CA ARG A 231 29.60 43.03 -7.11
C ARG A 231 29.41 44.40 -6.47
N LYS A 232 29.38 44.48 -5.14
CA LYS A 232 29.17 45.73 -4.39
C LYS A 232 30.47 46.31 -3.79
N ALA A 233 31.55 45.53 -3.81
CA ALA A 233 32.90 45.97 -3.48
C ALA A 233 33.60 46.39 -4.78
#